data_AF-A0A523XVI0-F1
#
_entry.id   AF-A0A523XVI0-F1
#
_cell.length_a   1.000
_cell.length_b   1.000
_cell.length_c   1.000
_cell.angle_alpha   90.00
_cell.angle_beta   90.00
_cell.angle_gamma   90.00
#
_symmetry.space_group_name_H-M   'P 1'
#
loop_
_entity.id
_entity.type
_entity.pdbx_description
1 polymer ?
#
loop_
_entity_poly.entity_id
_entity_poly.type
_entity_poly.pdbx_seq_one_letter_code
_entity_poly.pdbx_strand_id
1 'polypeptide(L)'
;MTDDGKDIITYYGGSDNNIANVSVYDASGRCVRKLVDEARVPGFYQVVWDGRDDLGQKVPSGSYFCRLSTKNLDGSATTITKKMILLK
;
A
#
# COMPACT_ATOMS: atom_id res chain seq x y z
N MET A 1 -2.98 -3.10 12.89
CA MET A 1 -1.77 -3.30 13.69
C MET A 1 -1.72 -4.72 14.20
N THR A 2 -0.78 -5.48 13.68
CA THR A 2 -0.28 -6.68 14.37
C THR A 2 0.59 -6.22 15.55
N ASP A 3 0.78 -7.11 16.53
CA ASP A 3 1.46 -6.83 17.81
C ASP A 3 2.94 -6.38 17.65
N ASP A 4 3.50 -6.55 16.45
CA ASP A 4 4.86 -6.16 16.07
C ASP A 4 4.95 -4.78 15.37
N GLY A 5 3.87 -4.00 15.36
CA GLY A 5 3.81 -2.67 14.74
C GLY A 5 3.76 -2.69 13.22
N LYS A 6 3.60 -3.87 12.60
CA LYS A 6 3.40 -3.98 11.15
C LYS A 6 1.92 -3.87 10.80
N ASP A 7 1.65 -3.32 9.62
CA ASP A 7 0.30 -3.34 9.05
C ASP A 7 0.28 -4.22 7.82
N ILE A 8 -0.52 -5.30 7.91
CA ILE A 8 -0.80 -6.20 6.80
C ILE A 8 -1.88 -5.55 5.93
N ILE A 9 -1.56 -5.44 4.65
CA ILE A 9 -2.44 -4.94 3.60
C ILE A 9 -2.75 -6.11 2.69
N THR A 10 -3.97 -6.64 2.78
CA THR A 10 -4.48 -7.64 1.85
C THR A 10 -5.23 -6.92 0.72
N TYR A 11 -4.94 -7.25 -0.53
CA TYR A 11 -5.66 -6.72 -1.69
C TYR A 11 -5.89 -7.79 -2.76
N TYR A 12 -6.86 -7.57 -3.62
CA TYR A 12 -7.12 -8.42 -4.78
C TYR A 12 -6.48 -7.81 -6.04
N GLY A 13 -5.64 -8.59 -6.72
CA GLY A 13 -4.94 -8.23 -7.95
C GLY A 13 -5.81 -8.37 -9.21
N GLY A 14 -7.01 -7.77 -9.21
CA GLY A 14 -7.83 -7.52 -10.40
C GLY A 14 -8.08 -8.69 -11.37
N SER A 15 -8.38 -8.34 -12.62
CA SER A 15 -8.53 -9.28 -13.75
C SER A 15 -7.17 -9.56 -14.40
N ASP A 16 -7.14 -10.49 -15.37
CA ASP A 16 -5.96 -10.75 -16.18
C ASP A 16 -5.43 -9.43 -16.77
N ASN A 17 -4.12 -9.20 -16.62
CA ASN A 17 -3.41 -7.95 -16.95
C ASN A 17 -3.91 -6.70 -16.22
N ASN A 18 -3.72 -6.63 -14.90
CA ASN A 18 -3.81 -5.37 -14.17
C ASN A 18 -2.44 -4.90 -13.67
N ILE A 19 -2.28 -3.58 -13.52
CA ILE A 19 -1.14 -2.98 -12.83
C ILE A 19 -1.61 -2.60 -11.44
N ALA A 20 -0.96 -3.15 -10.41
CA ALA A 20 -1.24 -2.84 -9.02
C ALA A 20 -0.16 -1.92 -8.46
N ASN A 21 -0.57 -0.79 -7.88
CA ASN A 21 0.28 0.10 -7.12
C ASN A 21 -0.18 0.12 -5.66
N VAL A 22 0.70 -0.20 -4.73
CA VAL A 22 0.46 -0.03 -3.29
C VAL A 22 1.50 0.93 -2.75
N SER A 23 1.03 2.06 -2.25
CA SER A 23 1.90 3.13 -1.74
C SER A 23 1.40 3.64 -0.39
N VAL A 24 2.33 4.02 0.49
CA VAL A 24 2.06 4.61 1.80
C VAL A 24 2.32 6.10 1.75
N TYR A 25 1.40 6.89 2.27
CA TYR A 25 1.46 8.34 2.34
C TYR A 25 1.39 8.82 3.78
N ASP A 26 2.07 9.91 4.11
CA ASP A 26 1.87 10.61 5.37
C ASP A 26 0.62 11.53 5.31
N ALA A 27 0.29 12.18 6.43
CA ALA A 27 -0.89 13.04 6.54
C ALA A 27 -0.86 14.28 5.63
N SER A 28 0.31 14.66 5.10
CA SER A 28 0.45 15.75 4.13
C SER A 28 0.21 15.30 2.68
N GLY A 29 0.05 13.99 2.46
CA GLY A 29 -0.07 13.41 1.12
C GLY A 29 1.27 13.13 0.43
N ARG A 30 2.40 13.24 1.14
CA ARG A 30 3.72 12.85 0.62
C ARG A 30 3.83 11.34 0.58
N CYS A 31 4.28 10.78 -0.54
CA CYS A 31 4.59 9.36 -0.68
C CYS A 31 5.81 9.03 0.19
N VAL A 32 5.61 8.15 1.17
CA VAL A 32 6.62 7.71 2.13
C VAL A 32 7.29 6.43 1.65
N ARG A 33 6.51 5.51 1.07
CA ARG A 33 7.02 4.23 0.59
C ARG A 33 6.18 3.67 -0.54
N LYS A 34 6.82 3.15 -1.58
CA LYS A 34 6.18 2.27 -2.56
C LYS A 34 6.41 0.81 -2.15
N LEU A 35 5.31 0.08 -1.99
CA LEU A 35 5.33 -1.33 -1.59
C LEU A 35 5.15 -2.28 -2.76
N VAL A 36 4.34 -1.88 -3.75
CA VAL A 36 4.08 -2.63 -4.98
C VAL A 36 3.95 -1.62 -6.12
N ASP A 37 4.56 -1.91 -7.27
CA ASP A 37 4.43 -1.10 -8.49
C ASP A 37 4.65 -1.99 -9.73
N GLU A 38 3.78 -3.00 -9.91
CA GLU A 38 3.99 -4.03 -10.93
C GLU A 38 2.69 -4.66 -11.43
N ALA A 39 2.79 -5.40 -12.53
CA ALA A 39 1.70 -6.20 -13.05
C ALA A 39 1.40 -7.38 -12.11
N ARG A 40 0.13 -7.66 -11.87
CA ARG A 40 -0.33 -8.81 -11.07
C ARG A 40 -1.27 -9.67 -11.88
N VAL A 41 -1.25 -10.97 -11.57
CA VAL A 41 -2.29 -11.89 -12.03
C VAL A 41 -3.46 -11.84 -11.04
N PRO A 42 -4.66 -12.27 -11.43
CA PRO A 42 -5.78 -12.37 -10.50
C PRO A 42 -5.43 -13.20 -9.27
N GLY A 43 -5.75 -12.66 -8.09
CA GLY A 43 -5.49 -13.35 -6.83
C GLY A 43 -5.45 -12.41 -5.63
N PHE A 44 -5.44 -12.99 -4.43
CA PHE A 44 -5.23 -12.24 -3.20
C PHE A 44 -3.75 -12.13 -2.90
N TYR A 45 -3.30 -10.91 -2.62
CA TYR A 45 -1.93 -10.59 -2.26
C TYR A 45 -1.89 -9.94 -0.89
N GLN A 46 -0.78 -10.16 -0.20
CA GLN A 46 -0.46 -9.50 1.05
C GLN A 46 0.84 -8.73 0.89
N VAL A 47 0.82 -7.49 1.34
CA VAL A 47 2.03 -6.69 1.50
C VAL A 47 2.05 -6.07 2.89
N VAL A 48 3.25 -5.87 3.41
CA VAL A 48 3.46 -5.41 4.76
C VAL A 48 4.22 -4.10 4.73
N TRP A 49 3.70 -3.11 5.46
CA TRP A 49 4.48 -1.94 5.80
C TRP A 49 5.05 -2.08 7.21
N ASP A 50 6.35 -1.81 7.33
CA ASP A 50 7.16 -1.99 8.55
C ASP A 50 7.47 -0.66 9.27
N GLY A 51 6.77 0.42 8.90
CA GLY A 51 7.02 1.75 9.46
C GLY A 51 8.31 2.40 8.96
N ARG A 52 8.82 2.02 7.78
CA ARG A 52 10.00 2.63 7.14
C ARG A 52 9.68 3.27 5.79
N ASP A 53 10.46 4.27 5.42
CA ASP A 53 10.40 4.92 4.11
C ASP A 53 11.17 4.12 3.02
N ASP A 54 11.20 4.63 1.79
CA ASP A 54 11.93 4.03 0.66
C ASP A 54 13.46 3.96 0.88
N LEU A 55 14.01 4.74 1.80
CA LEU A 55 15.43 4.68 2.19
C LEU A 55 15.68 3.68 3.34
N GLY A 56 14.64 2.98 3.79
CA GLY A 56 14.71 2.05 4.92
C GLY A 56 14.79 2.74 6.28
N GLN A 57 14.58 4.05 6.36
CA GLN A 57 14.62 4.81 7.62
C GLN A 57 13.27 4.73 8.33
N LYS A 58 13.30 4.63 9.67
CA LYS A 58 12.07 4.62 10.48
C LYS A 58 11.37 5.97 10.38
N VAL A 59 10.08 5.96 10.08
CA VAL A 59 9.30 7.20 10.09
C VAL A 59 8.76 7.53 11.50
N PRO A 60 8.34 8.78 11.76
CA PRO A 60 7.73 9.17 13.04
C PRO A 60 6.40 8.45 13.30
N SER A 61 5.99 8.37 14.57
CA SER A 61 4.62 8.01 14.92
C SER A 61 3.63 9.00 14.31
N GLY A 62 2.46 8.54 13.89
CA GLY A 62 1.48 9.40 13.23
C GLY A 62 0.44 8.65 12.41
N SER A 63 -0.41 9.41 11.73
CA SER A 63 -1.37 8.87 10.76
C SER A 63 -0.72 8.71 9.40
N TYR A 64 -0.92 7.55 8.79
CA TYR A 64 -0.48 7.21 7.45
C TYR A 64 -1.65 6.64 6.65
N PHE A 65 -1.52 6.64 5.34
CA PHE A 65 -2.55 6.17 4.41
C PHE A 65 -1.93 5.21 3.43
N CYS A 66 -2.35 3.96 3.46
CA CYS A 66 -2.04 3.01 2.41
C CYS A 66 -3.05 3.19 1.29
N ARG A 67 -2.58 3.46 0.08
CA ARG A 67 -3.40 3.54 -1.13
C ARG A 67 -3.04 2.39 -2.06
N LEU A 68 -4.03 1.57 -2.36
CA LEU A 68 -4.02 0.64 -3.48
C LEU A 68 -4.65 1.32 -4.68
N SER A 69 -3.99 1.27 -5.83
CA SER A 69 -4.57 1.63 -7.11
C SER A 69 -4.35 0.48 -8.09
N THR A 70 -5.42 0.03 -8.73
CA THR A 70 -5.35 -0.97 -9.81
C THR A 70 -5.84 -0.35 -11.11
N LYS A 71 -5.11 -0.60 -12.20
CA LYS A 71 -5.52 -0.21 -13.55
C LYS A 71 -5.60 -1.45 -14.43
N ASN A 72 -6.76 -1.68 -15.04
CA ASN A 72 -6.99 -2.77 -15.98
C ASN A 72 -6.79 -2.25 -17.43
N LEU A 73 -6.61 -3.19 -18.37
CA LEU A 73 -6.43 -2.85 -19.80
C LEU A 73 -7.67 -2.24 -20.45
N ASP A 74 -8.86 -2.55 -19.95
CA ASP A 74 -10.13 -1.96 -20.41
C ASP A 74 -10.30 -0.49 -20.00
N GLY A 75 -9.30 0.08 -19.32
CA GLY A 75 -9.29 1.46 -18.83
C GLY A 75 -9.97 1.63 -17.48
N SER A 76 -10.60 0.59 -16.93
CA SER A 76 -11.16 0.64 -15.58
C SER A 76 -10.06 0.75 -14.54
N ALA A 77 -10.31 1.54 -13.50
CA ALA A 77 -9.39 1.72 -12.40
C ALA A 77 -10.14 1.69 -11.08
N THR A 78 -9.53 1.07 -10.07
CA THR A 78 -10.04 1.08 -8.69
C THR A 78 -8.98 1.70 -7.80
N THR A 79 -9.41 2.49 -6.83
CA THR A 79 -8.53 2.99 -5.77
C THR A 79 -9.17 2.75 -4.42
N ILE A 80 -8.41 2.17 -3.50
CA ILE A 80 -8.81 1.90 -2.13
C ILE A 80 -7.78 2.54 -1.21
N THR A 81 -8.24 3.29 -0.22
CA THR A 81 -7.38 3.89 0.79
C THR A 81 -7.72 3.34 2.18
N LYS A 82 -6.71 2.91 2.90
CA LYS A 82 -6.80 2.47 4.30
C LYS A 82 -5.98 3.41 5.17
N LYS A 83 -6.63 4.02 6.17
CA LYS A 83 -5.93 4.77 7.22
C LYS A 83 -5.19 3.78 8.14
N MET A 84 -3.97 4.11 8.48
CA MET A 84 -3.09 3.39 9.39
C MET A 84 -2.61 4.35 10.47
N ILE A 85 -2.41 3.84 11.67
CA ILE A 85 -1.81 4.60 12.78
C ILE A 85 -0.52 3.89 13.12
N LEU A 86 0.60 4.62 13.11
CA LEU A 86 1.87 4.13 13.61
C LEU A 86 2.10 4.73 15.00
N LEU A 87 2.23 3.87 16.00
CA LEU A 87 2.61 4.21 17.36
C LEU A 87 3.95 3.54 17.65
N LYS A 88 4.79 4.19 18.47
CA LYS A 88 6.08 3.66 18.93
C LYS A 88 5.97 3.35 20.41
#